data_AF-A0A1J8Q052-F1
#
_entry.id   AF-A0A1J8Q052-F1
#
_cell.length_a   1.000
_cell.length_b   1.000
_cell.length_c   1.000
_cell.angle_alpha   90.00
_cell.angle_beta   90.00
_cell.angle_gamma   90.00
#
_symmetry.space_group_name_H-M   'P 1'
#
loop_
_entity.id
_entity.type
_entity.pdbx_description
1 polymer ?
#
loop_
_entity_poly.entity_id
_entity_poly.type
_entity_poly.pdbx_seq_one_letter_code
_entity_poly.pdbx_strand_id
1 'polypeptide(L)'
;MNSASSSGASSSINNPSPSLRQMSHDQLVAENVRRTTDNLALQLRRDAGDTNVPADEPLLPLPPNPSTGNKLQQWVAAFTQLSPSSQAQGAVVLESIQTKTNPAPRPTTSSIAKVLFDSTKELPLSSGLDSTYNFGIHHLIQDLATAGEYCPLTLFTNKNTERLHREGHSLKRSKVHVNGVSHHLLDLSQFESERDLDPLTWQEAYQRYLTWIADIGDQQSVK
;
A
#
# COMPACT_ATOMS: atom_id res chain seq x y z
N MET A 1 -51.53 -63.45 -6.75
CA MET A 1 -51.75 -62.41 -5.74
C MET A 1 -51.00 -61.17 -6.19
N ASN A 2 -51.75 -60.11 -6.49
CA ASN A 2 -51.47 -58.65 -6.50
C ASN A 2 -50.08 -58.15 -6.98
N SER A 3 -49.88 -57.05 -7.70
CA SER A 3 -50.66 -56.06 -8.44
C SER A 3 -49.64 -55.04 -8.97
N ALA A 4 -49.92 -54.46 -10.15
CA ALA A 4 -49.62 -53.07 -10.58
C ALA A 4 -48.15 -52.58 -10.61
N SER A 5 -47.61 -52.24 -11.79
CA SER A 5 -47.57 -50.87 -12.39
C SER A 5 -46.45 -50.00 -11.80
N SER A 6 -45.71 -49.13 -12.48
CA SER A 6 -45.69 -48.61 -13.85
C SER A 6 -44.46 -47.69 -13.93
N SER A 7 -43.84 -47.64 -15.12
CA SER A 7 -43.34 -46.46 -15.83
C SER A 7 -42.90 -45.21 -15.05
N GLY A 8 -41.68 -44.76 -15.32
CA GLY A 8 -41.24 -43.40 -14.98
C GLY A 8 -39.81 -43.11 -15.39
N ALA A 9 -39.54 -43.06 -16.70
CA ALA A 9 -38.36 -42.38 -17.21
C ALA A 9 -38.41 -40.90 -16.80
N SER A 10 -37.30 -40.36 -16.29
CA SER A 10 -37.03 -38.91 -16.34
C SER A 10 -35.54 -38.66 -16.17
N SER A 11 -34.93 -38.38 -17.31
CA SER A 11 -33.78 -37.50 -17.48
C SER A 11 -33.71 -36.39 -16.42
N SER A 12 -32.56 -36.25 -15.78
CA SER A 12 -32.10 -34.96 -15.26
C SER A 12 -30.60 -34.93 -15.53
N ILE A 13 -30.28 -34.65 -16.79
CA ILE A 13 -29.72 -33.34 -17.16
C ILE A 13 -28.47 -33.13 -16.33
N ASN A 14 -27.35 -33.67 -16.84
CA ASN A 14 -26.09 -32.93 -16.82
C ASN A 14 -26.45 -31.52 -17.28
N ASN A 15 -26.68 -30.62 -16.33
CA ASN A 15 -26.61 -29.20 -16.62
C ASN A 15 -25.10 -28.97 -16.73
N PRO A 16 -24.53 -28.83 -17.95
CA PRO A 16 -23.30 -28.07 -18.01
C PRO A 16 -23.67 -26.74 -17.35
N SER A 17 -22.91 -26.36 -16.31
CA SER A 17 -22.91 -24.99 -15.82
C SER A 17 -23.06 -24.09 -17.05
N PRO A 18 -24.06 -23.19 -17.09
CA PRO A 18 -24.26 -22.35 -18.24
C PRO A 18 -22.90 -21.77 -18.53
N SER A 19 -22.43 -22.10 -19.72
CA SER A 19 -21.08 -21.85 -20.19
C SER A 19 -20.70 -20.48 -19.68
N LEU A 20 -19.50 -20.32 -19.11
CA LEU A 20 -18.85 -19.03 -18.89
C LEU A 20 -18.78 -18.29 -20.24
N ARG A 21 -19.94 -17.85 -20.72
CA ARG A 21 -20.16 -16.95 -21.84
C ARG A 21 -19.75 -15.64 -21.25
N GLN A 22 -18.44 -15.41 -21.28
CA GLN A 22 -17.76 -14.13 -21.27
C GLN A 22 -18.65 -12.98 -20.74
N MET A 23 -19.08 -13.09 -19.47
CA MET A 23 -19.89 -12.06 -18.85
C MET A 23 -18.99 -10.85 -18.70
N SER A 24 -19.47 -9.67 -19.09
CA SER A 24 -18.71 -8.45 -18.87
C SER A 24 -18.50 -8.24 -17.36
N HIS A 25 -17.51 -7.42 -17.00
CA HIS A 25 -17.26 -7.07 -15.60
C HIS A 25 -18.54 -6.55 -14.90
N ASP A 26 -19.27 -5.66 -15.56
CA ASP A 26 -20.52 -5.09 -15.03
C ASP A 26 -21.61 -6.16 -14.84
N GLN A 27 -21.67 -7.14 -15.75
CA GLN A 27 -22.61 -8.27 -15.63
C GLN A 27 -22.24 -9.19 -14.46
N LEU A 28 -20.94 -9.43 -14.23
CA LEU A 28 -20.47 -10.20 -13.08
C LEU A 28 -20.78 -9.47 -11.76
N VAL A 29 -20.60 -8.15 -11.72
CA VAL A 29 -20.95 -7.33 -10.54
C VAL A 29 -22.46 -7.40 -10.28
N ALA A 30 -23.29 -7.18 -11.31
CA ALA A 30 -24.74 -7.22 -11.16
C ALA A 30 -25.25 -8.60 -10.71
N GLU A 31 -24.69 -9.67 -11.25
CA GLU A 31 -25.06 -11.05 -10.87
C GLU A 31 -24.61 -11.37 -9.44
N ASN A 32 -23.43 -10.91 -9.00
CA ASN A 32 -23.00 -11.09 -7.61
C ASN A 32 -23.88 -10.31 -6.63
N VAL A 33 -24.35 -9.11 -7.00
CA VAL A 33 -25.31 -8.35 -6.19
C VAL A 33 -26.65 -9.10 -6.06
N ARG A 34 -27.14 -9.69 -7.16
CA ARG A 34 -28.36 -10.51 -7.15
C ARG A 34 -28.20 -11.71 -6.21
N ARG A 35 -27.12 -12.49 -6.36
CA ARG A 35 -26.83 -13.67 -5.51
C ARG A 35 -26.70 -13.31 -4.03
N THR A 36 -26.06 -12.17 -3.73
CA THR A 36 -25.94 -11.68 -2.35
C THR A 36 -27.31 -11.36 -1.74
N THR A 37 -28.20 -10.75 -2.53
CA THR A 37 -29.55 -10.40 -2.09
C THR A 37 -30.39 -11.65 -1.83
N ASP A 38 -30.32 -12.65 -2.71
CA ASP A 38 -31.05 -13.90 -2.57
C ASP A 38 -30.54 -14.73 -1.38
N ASN A 39 -29.21 -14.82 -1.20
CA ASN A 39 -28.60 -15.49 -0.06
C ASN A 39 -29.00 -14.83 1.27
N LEU A 40 -29.13 -13.49 1.31
CA LEU A 40 -29.62 -12.78 2.49
C LEU A 40 -31.08 -13.13 2.79
N ALA A 41 -31.94 -13.23 1.77
CA ALA A 41 -33.33 -13.66 1.95
C ALA A 41 -33.44 -15.12 2.43
N LEU A 42 -32.56 -16.00 1.95
CA LEU A 42 -32.46 -17.38 2.45
C LEU A 42 -32.00 -17.40 3.91
N GLN A 43 -31.04 -16.56 4.30
CA GLN A 43 -30.59 -16.46 5.68
C GLN A 43 -31.72 -16.03 6.62
N LEU A 44 -32.53 -15.03 6.23
CA LEU A 44 -33.70 -14.61 7.01
C LEU A 44 -34.71 -15.75 7.23
N ARG A 45 -34.86 -16.65 6.25
CA ARG A 45 -35.72 -17.83 6.41
C ARG A 45 -35.15 -18.86 7.37
N ARG A 46 -33.82 -19.05 7.37
CA ARG A 46 -33.14 -19.92 8.36
C ARG A 46 -33.32 -19.36 9.77
N ASP A 47 -33.18 -18.03 9.91
CA ASP A 47 -33.34 -17.34 11.19
C ASP A 47 -34.79 -17.40 11.69
N ALA A 48 -35.78 -17.47 10.78
CA ALA A 48 -37.18 -17.70 11.09
C ALA A 48 -37.52 -19.17 11.46
N GLY A 49 -36.52 -20.06 11.47
CA GLY A 49 -36.67 -21.47 11.85
C GLY A 49 -37.22 -22.39 10.74
N ASP A 50 -37.19 -21.95 9.48
CA ASP A 50 -37.59 -22.79 8.35
C ASP A 50 -36.56 -23.90 8.13
N THR A 51 -36.99 -25.17 8.20
CA THR A 51 -36.09 -26.33 8.09
C THR A 51 -35.79 -26.73 6.64
N ASN A 52 -36.46 -26.12 5.65
CA ASN A 52 -36.34 -26.45 4.23
C ASN A 52 -35.71 -25.31 3.41
N VAL A 53 -34.65 -24.69 3.91
CA VAL A 53 -33.94 -23.62 3.20
C VAL A 53 -32.77 -24.20 2.39
N PRO A 54 -32.72 -23.99 1.05
CA PRO A 54 -31.59 -24.39 0.21
C PRO A 54 -30.26 -23.76 0.64
N ALA A 55 -29.13 -24.32 0.19
CA ALA A 55 -27.80 -23.75 0.42
C ALA A 55 -27.58 -22.48 -0.41
N ASP A 56 -26.64 -21.64 0.04
CA ASP A 56 -26.31 -20.37 -0.60
C ASP A 56 -25.63 -20.58 -1.97
N GLU A 57 -25.93 -19.68 -2.92
CA GLU A 57 -25.28 -19.69 -4.23
C GLU A 57 -23.89 -19.02 -4.13
N PRO A 58 -22.79 -19.66 -4.58
CA PRO A 58 -21.46 -19.08 -4.49
C PRO A 58 -21.32 -17.87 -5.42
N LEU A 59 -20.53 -16.87 -4.98
CA LEU A 59 -20.22 -15.71 -5.80
C LEU A 59 -19.30 -16.09 -6.97
N LEU A 60 -19.53 -15.44 -8.10
CA LEU A 60 -18.70 -15.60 -9.29
C LEU A 60 -17.37 -14.85 -9.09
N PRO A 61 -16.23 -15.45 -9.47
CA PRO A 61 -14.92 -14.80 -9.37
C PRO A 61 -14.89 -13.57 -10.26
N LEU A 62 -14.67 -12.39 -9.66
CA LEU A 62 -14.43 -11.18 -10.42
C LEU A 62 -13.01 -11.23 -11.01
N PRO A 63 -12.82 -10.94 -12.31
CA PRO A 63 -11.49 -10.64 -12.82
C PRO A 63 -10.92 -9.45 -12.04
N PRO A 64 -9.61 -9.40 -11.79
CA PRO A 64 -8.98 -8.29 -11.09
C PRO A 64 -9.41 -6.99 -11.77
N ASN A 65 -10.01 -6.10 -10.99
CA ASN A 65 -10.51 -4.83 -11.46
C ASN A 65 -9.41 -4.16 -12.31
N PRO A 66 -9.69 -3.66 -13.53
CA PRO A 66 -8.82 -2.65 -14.10
C PRO A 66 -8.96 -1.45 -13.17
N SER A 67 -8.06 -1.40 -12.20
CA SER A 67 -7.92 -0.30 -11.27
C SER A 67 -8.08 1.00 -12.07
N THR A 68 -8.83 1.93 -11.49
CA THR A 68 -8.99 3.32 -11.92
C THR A 68 -7.65 4.10 -11.82
N GLY A 69 -6.54 3.40 -12.02
CA GLY A 69 -5.17 3.89 -12.12
C GLY A 69 -4.81 4.24 -13.55
N ASN A 70 -3.68 4.92 -13.70
CA ASN A 70 -3.26 5.46 -15.00
C ASN A 70 -3.09 4.34 -16.05
N LYS A 71 -3.18 4.69 -17.35
CA LYS A 71 -3.06 3.71 -18.46
C LYS A 71 -1.78 2.87 -18.39
N LEU A 72 -0.72 3.38 -17.75
CA LEU A 72 0.55 2.67 -17.57
C LEU A 72 0.45 1.59 -16.48
N GLN A 73 -0.25 1.84 -15.38
CA GLN A 73 -0.55 0.84 -14.36
C GLN A 73 -1.45 -0.28 -14.90
N GLN A 74 -2.42 0.07 -15.76
CA GLN A 74 -3.24 -0.92 -16.45
C GLN A 74 -2.41 -1.79 -17.40
N TRP A 75 -1.46 -1.19 -18.11
CA TRP A 75 -0.57 -1.93 -19.00
C TRP A 75 0.41 -2.83 -18.24
N VAL A 76 0.96 -2.37 -17.12
CA VAL A 76 1.84 -3.16 -16.25
C VAL A 76 1.08 -4.30 -15.58
N ALA A 77 -0.16 -4.06 -15.14
CA ALA A 77 -1.04 -5.11 -14.60
C ALA A 77 -1.41 -6.16 -15.67
N ALA A 78 -1.67 -5.74 -16.90
CA ALA A 78 -1.92 -6.67 -18.01
C ALA A 78 -0.65 -7.45 -18.40
N PHE A 79 0.51 -6.80 -18.41
CA PHE A 79 1.79 -7.43 -18.75
C PHE A 79 2.19 -8.51 -17.73
N THR A 80 1.96 -8.25 -16.44
CA THR A 80 2.24 -9.21 -15.36
C THR A 80 1.34 -10.45 -15.39
N GLN A 81 0.19 -10.39 -16.06
CA GLN A 81 -0.72 -11.53 -16.24
C GLN A 81 -0.35 -12.44 -17.43
N LEU A 82 0.62 -12.03 -18.27
CA LEU A 82 1.10 -12.87 -19.37
C LEU A 82 2.00 -14.00 -18.84
N SER A 83 2.02 -15.13 -19.56
CA SER A 83 2.94 -16.22 -19.24
C SER A 83 4.40 -15.78 -19.40
N PRO A 84 5.37 -16.38 -18.65
CA PRO A 84 6.77 -15.97 -18.71
C PRO A 84 7.37 -15.97 -20.12
N SER A 85 6.97 -16.93 -20.96
CA SER A 85 7.38 -17.01 -22.37
C SER A 85 6.76 -15.90 -23.22
N SER A 86 5.54 -15.47 -22.93
CA SER A 86 4.87 -14.37 -23.65
C SER A 86 5.38 -12.99 -23.19
N GLN A 87 5.78 -12.82 -21.93
CA GLN A 87 6.45 -11.61 -21.44
C GLN A 87 7.81 -11.40 -22.13
N ALA A 88 8.59 -12.47 -22.28
CA ALA A 88 9.88 -12.43 -22.97
C ALA A 88 9.72 -11.99 -24.44
N GLN A 89 8.69 -12.46 -25.14
CA GLN A 89 8.41 -12.01 -26.51
C GLN A 89 7.88 -10.58 -26.56
N GLY A 90 7.06 -10.15 -25.60
CA GLY A 90 6.56 -8.78 -25.49
C GLY A 90 7.67 -7.75 -25.26
N ALA A 91 8.70 -8.08 -24.47
CA ALA A 91 9.86 -7.24 -24.25
C ALA A 91 10.68 -7.01 -25.53
N VAL A 92 10.88 -8.07 -26.33
CA VAL A 92 11.59 -7.99 -27.62
C VAL A 92 10.85 -7.11 -28.63
N VAL A 93 9.52 -7.18 -28.66
CA VAL A 93 8.70 -6.30 -29.53
C VAL A 93 8.80 -4.84 -29.08
N LEU A 94 8.81 -4.55 -27.77
CA LEU A 94 8.96 -3.19 -27.24
C LEU A 94 10.29 -2.54 -27.62
N GLU A 95 11.37 -3.32 -27.54
CA GLU A 95 12.73 -2.87 -27.91
C GLU A 95 12.85 -2.59 -29.42
N SER A 96 12.14 -3.38 -30.24
CA SER A 96 12.07 -3.16 -31.69
C SER A 96 11.26 -1.92 -32.10
N ILE A 97 10.35 -1.43 -31.25
CA ILE A 97 9.55 -0.22 -31.48
C ILE A 97 10.34 1.03 -31.10
N GLN A 98 11.15 0.98 -30.04
CA GLN A 98 11.98 2.13 -29.60
C GLN A 98 13.14 2.43 -30.55
N THR A 99 13.62 1.45 -31.31
CA THR A 99 14.77 1.60 -32.22
C THR A 99 14.41 2.07 -33.63
N LYS A 100 13.12 2.32 -33.93
CA LYS A 100 12.65 2.62 -35.29
C LYS A 100 11.78 3.88 -35.38
N THR A 101 12.28 5.00 -34.91
CA THR A 101 11.73 6.33 -35.26
C THR A 101 12.84 7.27 -35.74
N ASN A 102 13.14 7.18 -37.03
CA ASN A 102 13.87 8.22 -37.76
C ASN A 102 12.94 9.46 -37.89
N PRO A 103 13.43 10.71 -37.75
CA PRO A 103 12.57 11.88 -37.57
C PRO A 103 12.08 12.41 -38.93
N ALA A 104 10.76 12.52 -39.07
CA ALA A 104 10.09 13.25 -40.16
C ALA A 104 9.29 14.43 -39.58
N PRO A 105 9.01 15.49 -40.36
CA PRO A 105 8.87 16.86 -39.85
C PRO A 105 7.63 17.08 -38.97
N ARG A 106 7.86 17.76 -37.86
CA ARG A 106 6.88 18.16 -36.85
C ARG A 106 5.81 19.10 -37.45
N PRO A 107 4.50 18.75 -37.42
CA PRO A 107 3.46 19.75 -37.58
C PRO A 107 3.46 20.66 -36.34
N THR A 108 3.40 21.97 -36.61
CA THR A 108 3.48 23.08 -35.68
C THR A 108 2.42 23.01 -34.59
N THR A 109 2.82 22.67 -33.37
CA THR A 109 2.00 22.93 -32.16
C THR A 109 2.34 24.31 -31.64
N SER A 110 1.88 25.34 -32.35
CA SER A 110 1.72 26.65 -31.73
C SER A 110 0.53 26.53 -30.77
N SER A 111 0.72 26.92 -29.51
CA SER A 111 -0.33 27.02 -28.48
C SER A 111 -0.89 25.71 -27.89
N ILE A 112 -0.08 24.99 -27.13
CA ILE A 112 -0.41 24.51 -25.76
C ILE A 112 0.93 24.06 -25.16
N ALA A 113 1.47 24.87 -24.25
CA ALA A 113 2.61 24.48 -23.44
C ALA A 113 2.18 23.31 -22.55
N LYS A 114 2.54 22.07 -22.93
CA LYS A 114 2.52 20.91 -22.05
C LYS A 114 3.69 21.01 -21.07
N VAL A 115 3.55 21.92 -20.12
CA VAL A 115 4.39 21.95 -18.92
C VAL A 115 3.49 21.45 -17.80
N LEU A 116 3.51 20.13 -17.57
CA LEU A 116 2.77 19.51 -16.46
C LEU A 116 3.46 19.77 -15.10
N PHE A 117 4.71 20.22 -15.13
CA PHE A 117 5.48 20.64 -13.97
C PHE A 117 6.12 21.99 -14.29
N ASP A 118 5.57 23.05 -13.73
CA ASP A 118 6.05 24.42 -13.92
C ASP A 118 7.01 24.76 -12.79
N SER A 119 8.32 24.79 -13.06
CA SER A 119 9.34 25.16 -12.08
C SER A 119 9.24 26.62 -11.64
N THR A 120 8.39 27.44 -12.26
CA THR A 120 8.07 28.78 -11.74
C THR A 120 7.04 28.75 -10.60
N LYS A 121 6.37 27.60 -10.37
CA LYS A 121 5.48 27.35 -9.23
C LYS A 121 6.06 26.41 -8.18
N GLU A 122 7.29 25.94 -8.36
CA GLU A 122 8.01 25.27 -7.28
C GLU A 122 8.20 26.27 -6.14
N LEU A 123 7.68 25.95 -4.95
CA LEU A 123 8.08 26.68 -3.75
C LEU A 123 9.61 26.62 -3.69
N PRO A 124 10.31 27.72 -3.36
CA PRO A 124 11.74 27.65 -3.13
C PRO A 124 11.96 26.52 -2.13
N LEU A 125 12.67 25.48 -2.58
CA LEU A 125 13.19 24.45 -1.70
C LEU A 125 13.88 25.20 -0.58
N SER A 126 13.30 25.16 0.61
CA SER A 126 13.91 25.74 1.79
C SER A 126 15.34 25.19 1.81
N SER A 127 16.33 26.10 1.74
CA SER A 127 17.73 25.78 1.61
C SER A 127 18.12 24.69 2.61
N GLY A 128 18.23 23.43 2.15
CA GLY A 128 18.46 22.30 3.04
C GLY A 128 18.68 20.95 2.36
N LEU A 129 18.44 20.80 1.05
CA LEU A 129 18.55 19.48 0.43
C LEU A 129 19.99 19.03 0.10
N ASP A 130 21.01 19.89 0.21
CA ASP A 130 22.37 19.54 -0.26
C ASP A 130 23.37 19.18 0.86
N SER A 131 22.96 19.17 2.13
CA SER A 131 23.82 18.78 3.26
C SER A 131 23.08 18.14 4.45
N THR A 132 21.77 18.38 4.59
CA THR A 132 20.99 17.98 5.77
C THR A 132 20.69 16.48 5.88
N TYR A 133 20.89 15.69 4.83
CA TYR A 133 20.69 14.22 4.88
C TYR A 133 21.85 13.43 5.51
N ASN A 134 22.98 14.06 5.87
CA ASN A 134 24.14 13.37 6.42
C ASN A 134 24.15 13.23 7.95
N PHE A 135 23.19 13.82 8.65
CA PHE A 135 23.11 13.67 10.10
C PHE A 135 22.46 12.34 10.44
N GLY A 136 23.29 11.35 10.80
CA GLY A 136 22.84 10.10 11.39
C GLY A 136 22.11 10.32 12.72
N ILE A 137 21.59 9.26 13.33
CA ILE A 137 20.86 9.40 14.60
C ILE A 137 21.81 9.82 15.72
N HIS A 138 21.45 10.88 16.43
CA HIS A 138 22.28 11.44 17.50
C HIS A 138 22.31 10.53 18.72
N HIS A 139 23.47 10.41 19.39
CA HIS A 139 23.67 9.49 20.53
C HIS A 139 22.68 9.74 21.69
N LEU A 140 22.19 10.97 21.88
CA LEU A 140 21.19 11.29 22.91
C LEU A 140 19.88 10.52 22.75
N ILE A 141 19.51 10.17 21.52
CA ILE A 141 18.35 9.32 21.24
C ILE A 141 18.66 7.87 21.65
N GLN A 142 19.90 7.43 21.45
CA GLN A 142 20.37 6.12 21.90
C GLN A 142 20.45 6.04 23.43
N ASP A 143 20.84 7.12 24.11
CA ASP A 143 20.87 7.21 25.57
C ASP A 143 19.46 7.08 26.16
N LEU A 144 18.46 7.72 25.54
CA LEU A 144 17.04 7.55 25.89
C LEU A 144 16.60 6.08 25.74
N ALA A 145 16.89 5.48 24.59
CA ALA A 145 16.52 4.10 24.31
C ALA A 145 17.19 3.11 25.27
N THR A 146 18.46 3.33 25.60
CA THR A 146 19.24 2.50 26.53
C THR A 146 18.72 2.61 27.96
N ALA A 147 18.20 3.79 28.35
CA ALA A 147 17.53 3.98 29.62
C ALA A 147 16.13 3.36 29.69
N GLY A 148 15.61 2.82 28.56
CA GLY A 148 14.27 2.27 28.46
C GLY A 148 13.17 3.33 28.44
N GLU A 149 13.54 4.59 28.19
CA GLU A 149 12.58 5.69 28.06
C GLU A 149 11.96 5.72 26.67
N TYR A 150 10.76 6.30 26.59
CA TYR A 150 10.08 6.48 25.32
C TYR A 150 10.86 7.44 24.41
N CYS A 151 11.07 7.04 23.15
CA CYS A 151 11.70 7.85 22.11
C CYS A 151 10.64 8.36 21.13
N PRO A 152 10.20 9.63 21.23
CA PRO A 152 9.19 10.19 20.34
C PRO A 152 9.67 10.22 18.89
N LEU A 153 8.75 10.03 17.95
CA LEU A 153 9.08 10.05 16.53
C LEU A 153 9.55 11.45 16.08
N THR A 154 9.12 12.49 16.79
CA THR A 154 9.52 13.88 16.53
C THR A 154 11.04 14.07 16.59
N LEU A 155 11.76 13.29 17.40
CA LEU A 155 13.23 13.34 17.48
C LEU A 155 13.90 12.89 16.18
N PHE A 156 13.25 12.04 15.40
CA PHE A 156 13.77 11.48 14.14
C PHE A 156 13.51 12.37 12.92
N THR A 157 12.80 13.49 13.09
CA THR A 157 12.63 14.47 12.00
C THR A 157 13.97 15.10 11.64
N ASN A 158 14.15 15.46 10.36
CA ASN A 158 15.32 16.19 9.84
C ASN A 158 15.63 17.43 10.70
N LYS A 159 14.60 18.26 10.94
CA LYS A 159 14.69 19.48 11.73
C LYS A 159 15.23 19.23 13.14
N ASN A 160 14.69 18.23 13.85
CA ASN A 160 15.13 17.95 15.21
C ASN A 160 16.45 17.19 15.27
N THR A 161 16.73 16.35 14.27
CA THR A 161 18.03 15.66 14.15
C THR A 161 19.15 16.68 13.93
N GLU A 162 18.96 17.62 13.00
CA GLU A 162 19.92 18.72 12.77
C GLU A 162 20.11 19.56 14.05
N ARG A 163 19.00 19.91 14.71
CA ARG A 163 19.03 20.63 15.99
C ARG A 163 19.80 19.87 17.06
N LEU A 164 19.64 18.55 17.16
CA LEU A 164 20.37 17.71 18.09
C LEU A 164 21.87 17.73 17.82
N HIS A 165 22.29 17.64 16.56
CA HIS A 165 23.71 17.70 16.19
C HIS A 165 24.33 19.09 16.39
N ARG A 166 23.56 20.15 16.12
CA ARG A 166 24.04 21.53 16.23
C ARG A 166 24.04 22.04 17.67
N GLU A 167 22.99 21.73 18.43
CA GLU A 167 22.70 22.32 19.74
C GLU A 167 22.73 21.29 20.88
N GLY A 168 23.15 20.04 20.64
CA GLY A 168 23.01 18.93 21.61
C GLY A 168 23.63 19.14 23.00
N HIS A 169 24.59 20.06 23.12
CA HIS A 169 25.19 20.46 24.40
C HIS A 169 24.39 21.54 25.15
N SER A 170 23.59 22.33 24.43
CA SER A 170 22.74 23.41 24.95
C SER A 170 21.30 22.96 25.24
N LEU A 171 20.90 21.79 24.74
CA LEU A 171 19.57 21.23 24.99
C LEU A 171 19.39 20.85 26.47
N LYS A 172 18.18 21.06 26.97
CA LYS A 172 17.83 20.74 28.36
C LYS A 172 17.88 19.23 28.57
N ARG A 173 18.47 18.82 29.69
CA ARG A 173 18.52 17.43 30.13
C ARG A 173 17.87 17.28 31.50
N SER A 174 16.93 16.36 31.58
CA SER A 174 16.22 16.00 32.81
C SER A 174 16.95 14.87 33.52
N LYS A 175 17.07 14.97 34.84
CA LYS A 175 17.65 13.91 35.66
C LYS A 175 16.58 12.87 35.97
N VAL A 176 16.72 11.68 35.40
CA VAL A 176 15.83 10.54 35.66
C VAL A 176 16.59 9.52 36.48
N HIS A 177 15.93 8.87 37.44
CA HIS A 177 16.54 7.85 38.27
C HIS A 177 15.95 6.48 37.90
N VAL A 178 16.74 5.67 37.21
CA VAL A 178 16.34 4.34 36.75
C VAL A 178 17.30 3.33 37.41
N ASN A 179 16.75 2.31 38.07
CA ASN A 179 17.52 1.23 38.71
C ASN A 179 18.61 1.69 39.71
N GLY A 180 18.38 2.75 40.49
CA GLY A 180 19.37 3.25 41.45
C GLY A 180 20.46 4.13 40.83
N VAL A 181 20.47 4.30 39.50
CA VAL A 181 21.41 5.13 38.75
C VAL A 181 20.70 6.37 38.22
N SER A 182 21.31 7.54 38.43
CA SER A 182 20.81 8.78 37.85
C SER A 182 21.35 8.96 36.44
N HIS A 183 20.44 9.00 35.48
CA HIS A 183 20.71 9.31 34.08
C HIS A 183 20.31 10.76 33.78
N HIS A 184 21.14 11.45 33.00
CA HIS A 184 20.84 12.80 32.49
C HIS A 184 20.34 12.67 31.06
N LEU A 185 19.02 12.55 30.92
CA LEU A 185 18.35 12.26 29.65
C LEU A 185 17.83 13.53 29.00
N LEU A 186 17.66 13.49 27.68
CA LEU A 186 17.13 14.61 26.92
C LEU A 186 15.70 14.94 27.38
N ASP A 187 15.43 16.21 27.69
CA ASP A 187 14.08 16.67 28.03
C ASP A 187 13.21 16.70 26.76
N LEU A 188 12.11 15.96 26.74
CA LEU A 188 11.23 15.85 25.58
C LEU A 188 10.29 17.06 25.43
N SER A 189 10.11 17.86 26.49
CA SER A 189 9.20 19.01 26.48
C SER A 189 9.65 20.16 25.56
N GLN A 190 10.92 20.16 25.14
CA GLN A 190 11.50 21.17 24.25
C GLN A 190 11.28 20.89 22.75
N PHE A 191 10.61 19.78 22.43
CA PHE A 191 10.27 19.36 21.08
C PHE A 191 8.77 19.53 20.84
N GLU A 192 8.42 19.67 19.56
CA GLU A 192 7.02 19.69 19.13
C GLU A 192 6.33 18.37 19.48
N SER A 193 5.02 18.42 19.68
CA SER A 193 4.21 17.24 19.97
C SER A 193 4.11 16.35 18.73
N GLU A 194 4.21 15.04 18.93
CA GLU A 194 4.13 14.06 17.84
C GLU A 194 2.78 14.08 17.11
N ARG A 195 1.72 14.53 17.80
CA ARG A 195 0.38 14.63 17.22
C ARG A 195 0.23 15.77 16.21
N ASP A 196 1.13 16.75 16.28
CA ASP A 196 1.09 17.94 15.43
C ASP A 196 2.00 17.79 14.19
N LEU A 197 2.58 16.59 14.00
CA LEU A 197 3.39 16.29 12.83
C LEU A 197 2.53 16.24 11.55
N ASP A 198 2.99 16.97 10.54
CA ASP A 198 2.48 16.86 9.18
C ASP A 198 2.75 15.44 8.61
N PRO A 199 1.85 14.87 7.78
CA PRO A 199 2.00 13.52 7.24
C PRO A 199 3.32 13.26 6.50
N LEU A 200 3.86 14.25 5.77
CA LEU A 200 5.13 14.10 5.06
C LEU A 200 6.30 14.02 6.05
N THR A 201 6.27 14.87 7.07
CA THR A 201 7.26 14.90 8.15
C THR A 201 7.21 13.63 8.99
N TRP A 202 6.01 13.12 9.24
CA TRP A 202 5.80 11.85 9.93
C TRP A 202 6.40 10.68 9.15
N GLN A 203 6.15 10.60 7.84
CA GLN A 203 6.69 9.54 7.00
C GLN A 203 8.22 9.55 6.98
N GLU A 204 8.83 10.73 6.86
CA GLU A 204 10.27 10.92 6.91
C GLU A 204 10.86 10.43 8.25
N ALA A 205 10.29 10.88 9.36
CA ALA A 205 10.74 10.50 10.70
C ALA A 205 10.57 9.00 10.93
N TYR A 206 9.48 8.41 10.43
CA TYR A 206 9.23 6.97 10.50
C TYR A 206 10.27 6.15 9.73
N GLN A 207 10.64 6.57 8.52
CA GLN A 207 11.71 5.90 7.77
C GLN A 207 13.04 5.92 8.53
N ARG A 208 13.40 7.07 9.12
CA ARG A 208 14.62 7.21 9.92
C ARG A 208 14.59 6.35 11.18
N TYR A 209 13.44 6.29 11.86
CA TYR A 209 13.23 5.42 13.00
C TYR A 209 13.42 3.94 12.64
N LEU A 210 12.89 3.48 11.50
CA LEU A 210 13.08 2.09 11.06
C LEU A 210 14.55 1.76 10.79
N THR A 211 15.27 2.65 10.09
CA THR A 211 16.71 2.47 9.84
C THR A 211 17.48 2.37 11.17
N TRP A 212 17.16 3.21 12.13
CA TRP A 212 17.78 3.20 13.44
C TRP A 212 17.51 1.93 14.25
N ILE A 213 16.27 1.44 14.22
CA ILE A 213 15.91 0.17 14.87
C ILE A 213 16.67 -1.00 14.24
N ALA A 214 16.82 -0.99 12.90
CA ALA A 214 17.63 -2.00 12.21
C ALA A 214 19.09 -1.94 12.65
N ASP A 215 19.70 -0.75 12.70
CA ASP A 215 21.09 -0.55 13.12
C ASP A 215 21.33 -1.02 14.58
N ILE A 216 20.40 -0.71 15.49
CA ILE A 216 20.50 -1.17 16.89
C ILE A 216 20.32 -2.68 16.98
N GLY A 217 19.34 -3.24 16.25
CA GLY A 217 19.07 -4.68 16.23
C GLY A 217 20.30 -5.47 15.79
N ASP A 218 20.96 -5.01 14.73
CA ASP A 218 22.19 -5.63 14.23
C ASP A 218 23.33 -5.54 15.24
N GLN A 219 23.50 -4.42 15.94
CA GLN A 219 24.53 -4.28 16.98
C GLN A 219 24.32 -5.17 18.20
N GLN A 220 23.07 -5.50 18.56
CA GLN A 220 22.78 -6.43 19.66
C GLN A 220 23.03 -7.90 19.26
N SER A 221 22.94 -8.24 17.98
CA SER A 221 23.17 -9.62 17.49
C SER A 221 24.65 -10.05 17.50
N VAL A 222 25.58 -9.09 17.63
CA VAL A 222 27.03 -9.31 17.60
C VAL A 222 27.64 -9.43 19.01
N LYS A 223 26.84 -9.28 20.08
CA LYS A 223 27.29 -9.37 21.48
C LYS A 223 26.94 -10.69 22.16
#